data_AF-A0A6N9BJR2-F1
#
_entry.id   AF-A0A6N9BJR2-F1
#
_cell.length_a   1.000
_cell.length_b   1.000
_cell.length_c   1.000
_cell.angle_alpha   90.00
_cell.angle_beta   90.00
_cell.angle_gamma   90.00
#
_symmetry.space_group_name_H-M   'P 1'
#
loop_
_entity.id
_entity.type
_entity.pdbx_description
1 polymer ?
#
loop_
_entity_poly.entity_id
_entity_poly.type
_entity_poly.pdbx_seq_one_letter_code
_entity_poly.pdbx_strand_id
1 'polypeptide(L)'
;RHRHTTPFEMCEIKLHIKLPIFVARQWIRHRTANVNEYSARYSKMDREYYIPDPEHLQALLEERNRKRREREAWPDLFEPRQPEEPATLAAQSDMNRQGREGRLTAAEVHDSLSRLDWVSSRTYGVYRNLLNEDEDGEKIREDRSGIARELARSVLPVNYYTQFYWKCDLHNLLHFLSLRADSHAQYEIRAYADLILDEIVKRWVPVTYRAFQDYVHRAALLSAGALDVVRRMLAGERVEQPDSGLGAREWRELMAVLNREP
;
A
#
# COMPACT_ATOMS: atom_id res chain seq x y z
N ARG A 1 1.42 21.69 -17.57
CA ARG A 1 2.58 22.49 -18.04
C ARG A 1 2.91 23.69 -17.14
N HIS A 2 2.09 24.75 -17.08
CA HIS A 2 2.45 25.99 -16.37
C HIS A 2 2.06 26.04 -14.87
N ARG A 3 1.59 24.92 -14.30
CA ARG A 3 1.10 24.84 -12.91
C ARG A 3 0.00 25.85 -12.55
N HIS A 4 -0.76 26.34 -13.53
CA HIS A 4 -2.01 27.05 -13.29
C HIS A 4 -3.09 26.01 -12.94
N THR A 5 -3.17 25.64 -11.67
CA THR A 5 -3.98 24.50 -11.20
C THR A 5 -5.36 24.87 -10.68
N THR A 6 -5.58 26.13 -10.29
CA THR A 6 -6.84 26.60 -9.70
C THR A 6 -8.09 26.32 -10.56
N PRO A 7 -8.07 26.30 -11.92
CA PRO A 7 -9.25 25.92 -12.69
C PRO A 7 -9.68 24.46 -12.47
N PHE A 8 -8.75 23.56 -12.13
CA PHE A 8 -9.09 22.16 -11.83
C PHE A 8 -9.78 22.01 -10.47
N GLU A 9 -9.62 22.96 -9.55
CA GLU A 9 -10.31 22.93 -8.24
C GLU A 9 -11.83 23.14 -8.38
N MET A 10 -12.29 23.66 -9.53
CA MET A 10 -13.72 23.88 -9.82
C MET A 10 -14.48 22.61 -10.20
N CYS A 11 -13.78 21.49 -10.45
CA CYS A 11 -14.39 20.21 -10.79
C CYS A 11 -14.30 19.28 -9.57
N GLU A 12 -15.44 18.82 -9.04
CA GLU A 12 -15.47 17.91 -7.90
C GLU A 12 -15.89 16.49 -8.29
N ILE A 13 -15.37 15.51 -7.55
CA ILE A 13 -15.86 14.14 -7.58
C ILE A 13 -16.21 13.69 -6.15
N LYS A 14 -17.24 12.84 -6.06
CA LYS A 14 -17.60 12.14 -4.83
C LYS A 14 -17.72 10.66 -5.14
N LEU A 15 -16.91 9.85 -4.47
CA LEU A 15 -16.88 8.40 -4.63
C LEU A 15 -17.39 7.73 -3.34
N HIS A 16 -18.14 6.64 -3.52
CA HIS A 16 -18.36 5.67 -2.45
C HIS A 16 -17.36 4.54 -2.66
N ILE A 17 -16.48 4.31 -1.69
CA ILE A 17 -15.34 3.40 -1.84
C ILE A 17 -15.40 2.37 -0.73
N LYS A 18 -15.34 1.10 -1.11
CA LYS A 18 -15.17 -0.04 -0.21
C LYS A 18 -13.75 -0.57 -0.38
N LEU A 19 -13.01 -0.67 0.72
CA LEU A 19 -11.58 -0.98 0.71
C LEU A 19 -11.11 -1.55 2.06
N PRO A 20 -10.00 -2.31 2.10
CA PRO A 20 -9.45 -2.80 3.36
C PRO A 20 -8.92 -1.66 4.24
N ILE A 21 -8.99 -1.82 5.57
CA ILE A 21 -8.57 -0.79 6.53
C ILE A 21 -7.10 -0.37 6.30
N PHE A 22 -6.19 -1.29 5.97
CA PHE A 22 -4.79 -0.92 5.69
C PHE A 22 -4.63 -0.05 4.44
N VAL A 23 -5.52 -0.18 3.44
CA VAL A 23 -5.57 0.69 2.26
C VAL A 23 -6.17 2.04 2.64
N ALA A 24 -7.28 2.03 3.38
CA ALA A 24 -7.92 3.25 3.88
C ALA A 24 -6.92 4.13 4.64
N ARG A 25 -6.10 3.55 5.53
CA ARG A 25 -5.08 4.29 6.30
C ARG A 25 -4.05 5.02 5.43
N GLN A 26 -3.73 4.51 4.25
CA GLN A 26 -2.87 5.20 3.29
C GLN A 26 -3.63 6.31 2.55
N TRP A 27 -4.90 6.05 2.23
CA TRP A 27 -5.79 6.99 1.55
C TRP A 27 -6.05 8.25 2.39
N ILE A 28 -6.33 8.12 3.70
CA ILE A 28 -6.72 9.29 4.51
C ILE A 28 -5.59 10.30 4.68
N ARG A 29 -4.34 9.91 4.38
CA ARG A 29 -3.17 10.81 4.44
C ARG A 29 -3.28 11.99 3.45
N HIS A 30 -4.16 11.89 2.46
CA HIS A 30 -4.49 12.95 1.51
C HIS A 30 -5.52 13.90 2.13
N ARG A 31 -5.02 14.89 2.86
CA ARG A 31 -5.79 15.79 3.74
C ARG A 31 -6.68 16.81 3.01
N THR A 32 -6.49 17.00 1.72
CA THR A 32 -7.22 17.98 0.89
C THR A 32 -8.54 17.44 0.35
N ALA A 33 -9.17 16.53 1.10
CA ALA A 33 -10.42 15.88 0.73
C ALA A 33 -11.35 15.76 1.94
N ASN A 34 -12.65 15.64 1.67
CA ASN A 34 -13.63 15.30 2.70
C ASN A 34 -13.85 13.79 2.72
N VAL A 35 -13.81 13.20 3.92
CA VAL A 35 -14.04 11.76 4.14
C VAL A 35 -15.15 11.58 5.16
N ASN A 36 -16.07 10.66 4.90
CA ASN A 36 -17.00 10.14 5.90
C ASN A 36 -16.96 8.61 5.86
N GLU A 37 -16.38 8.00 6.91
CA GLU A 37 -16.18 6.56 7.02
C GLU A 37 -17.26 5.89 7.88
N TYR A 38 -17.67 4.70 7.46
CA TYR A 38 -18.51 3.83 8.26
C TYR A 38 -17.86 3.54 9.61
N SER A 39 -18.51 4.00 10.69
CA SER A 39 -18.00 3.83 12.04
C SER A 39 -18.41 2.47 12.60
N ALA A 40 -17.42 1.60 12.78
CA ALA A 40 -17.56 0.35 13.52
C ALA A 40 -17.87 0.53 15.03
N ARG A 41 -18.02 1.77 15.52
CA ARG A 41 -18.54 2.06 16.88
C ARG A 41 -20.06 1.95 16.90
N TYR A 42 -20.70 2.36 15.81
CA TYR A 42 -22.16 2.43 15.70
C TYR A 42 -22.72 1.28 14.88
N SER A 43 -21.97 0.83 13.87
CA SER A 43 -22.35 -0.27 12.98
C SER A 43 -21.60 -1.55 13.32
N LYS A 44 -22.26 -2.68 13.09
CA LYS A 44 -21.63 -3.99 13.15
C LYS A 44 -20.78 -4.21 11.89
N MET A 45 -19.64 -4.88 12.05
CA MET A 45 -18.76 -5.22 10.94
C MET A 45 -19.21 -6.51 10.28
N ASP A 46 -19.26 -6.51 8.95
CA ASP A 46 -19.51 -7.71 8.14
C ASP A 46 -18.30 -8.65 8.14
N ARG A 47 -18.53 -9.92 7.83
CA ARG A 47 -17.46 -10.93 7.68
C ARG A 47 -16.77 -10.78 6.32
N GLU A 48 -16.17 -9.62 6.10
CA GLU A 48 -15.55 -9.31 4.81
C GLU A 48 -14.16 -8.74 4.99
N TYR A 49 -13.18 -9.44 4.44
CA TYR A 49 -11.77 -9.14 4.58
C TYR A 49 -11.02 -9.50 3.30
N TYR A 50 -9.94 -8.77 3.07
CA TYR A 50 -9.08 -8.96 1.91
C TYR A 50 -8.18 -10.17 2.09
N ILE A 51 -8.19 -11.02 1.08
CA ILE A 51 -7.21 -12.07 0.81
C ILE A 51 -6.57 -11.73 -0.53
N PRO A 52 -5.23 -11.61 -0.62
CA PRO A 52 -4.56 -11.31 -1.88
C PRO A 52 -4.67 -12.47 -2.85
N ASP A 53 -4.71 -12.16 -4.15
CA ASP A 53 -4.63 -13.19 -5.19
C ASP A 53 -3.27 -13.93 -5.11
N PRO A 54 -3.24 -15.25 -5.39
CA PRO A 54 -2.01 -16.05 -5.33
C PRO A 54 -0.87 -15.48 -6.20
N GLU A 55 -1.20 -15.01 -7.40
CA GLU A 55 -0.23 -14.41 -8.33
C GLU A 55 0.36 -13.10 -7.79
N HIS A 56 -0.47 -12.29 -7.15
CA HIS A 56 -0.06 -11.03 -6.54
C HIS A 56 0.84 -11.27 -5.31
N LEU A 57 0.48 -12.24 -4.45
CA LEU A 57 1.31 -12.62 -3.31
C LEU A 57 2.72 -13.06 -3.75
N GLN A 58 2.80 -13.80 -4.85
CA GLN A 58 4.06 -14.22 -5.44
C GLN A 58 4.92 -13.01 -5.85
N ALA A 59 4.34 -12.06 -6.57
CA ALA A 59 5.03 -10.87 -7.05
C ALA A 59 5.58 -9.99 -5.91
N LEU A 60 4.80 -9.81 -4.84
CA LEU A 60 5.23 -9.03 -3.66
C LEU A 60 6.47 -9.63 -2.99
N LEU A 61 6.55 -10.96 -2.92
CA LEU A 61 7.67 -11.65 -2.28
C LEU A 61 8.94 -11.59 -3.12
N GLU A 62 8.82 -11.68 -4.44
CA GLU A 62 9.92 -11.45 -5.37
C GLU A 62 10.49 -10.03 -5.22
N GLU A 63 9.61 -9.03 -5.16
CA GLU A 63 10.01 -7.64 -4.97
C GLU A 63 10.69 -7.41 -3.60
N ARG A 64 10.14 -8.00 -2.54
CA ARG A 64 10.73 -7.93 -1.19
C ARG A 64 12.11 -8.57 -1.15
N ASN A 65 12.28 -9.75 -1.77
CA ASN A 65 13.56 -10.44 -1.81
C ASN A 65 14.62 -9.64 -2.56
N ARG A 66 14.23 -8.93 -3.64
CA ARG A 66 15.09 -7.97 -4.34
C ARG A 66 15.50 -6.81 -3.42
N LYS A 67 14.54 -6.13 -2.78
CA LYS A 67 14.82 -4.98 -1.88
C LYS A 67 15.61 -5.37 -0.63
N ARG A 68 15.45 -6.59 -0.12
CA ARG A 68 16.21 -7.11 1.03
C ARG A 68 17.68 -7.36 0.68
N ARG A 69 17.99 -7.68 -0.58
CA ARG A 69 19.36 -7.77 -1.08
C ARG A 69 20.05 -6.40 -1.17
N GLU A 70 19.28 -5.31 -1.18
CA GLU A 70 19.75 -3.94 -1.36
C GLU A 70 19.79 -3.11 -0.06
N ARG A 71 19.19 -3.58 1.04
CA ARG A 71 19.14 -2.84 2.32
C ARG A 71 20.28 -3.23 3.26
N GLU A 72 21.16 -2.26 3.56
CA GLU A 72 21.98 -2.27 4.78
C GLU A 72 21.09 -2.16 6.02
N ALA A 73 21.48 -2.91 7.06
CA ALA A 73 20.71 -3.18 8.27
C ALA A 73 20.44 -1.89 9.08
N TRP A 74 19.17 -1.50 9.17
CA TRP A 74 18.73 -0.56 10.20
C TRP A 74 18.49 -1.33 11.51
N PRO A 75 19.00 -0.85 12.65
CA PRO A 75 18.71 -1.47 13.94
C PRO A 75 17.21 -1.35 14.25
N ASP A 76 16.64 -2.42 14.80
CA ASP A 76 15.24 -2.45 15.22
C ASP A 76 15.05 -1.52 16.43
N LEU A 77 14.16 -0.53 16.30
CA LEU A 77 13.91 0.46 17.36
C LEU A 77 13.17 -0.15 18.58
N PHE A 78 12.62 -1.35 18.41
CA PHE A 78 11.84 -2.04 19.43
C PHE A 78 12.26 -3.50 19.54
N GLU A 79 13.55 -3.76 19.75
CA GLU A 79 13.96 -5.08 20.22
C GLU A 79 13.08 -5.47 21.42
N PRO A 80 12.47 -6.67 21.40
CA PRO A 80 11.68 -7.12 22.53
C PRO A 80 12.60 -7.16 23.76
N ARG A 81 12.24 -6.44 24.83
CA ARG A 81 12.83 -6.68 26.15
C ARG A 81 12.68 -8.17 26.43
N GLN A 82 13.79 -8.90 26.43
CA GLN A 82 13.79 -10.28 26.86
C GLN A 82 13.29 -10.29 28.32
N PRO A 83 12.27 -11.10 28.65
CA PRO A 83 11.98 -11.35 30.05
C PRO A 83 13.21 -12.05 30.66
N GLU A 84 13.84 -11.43 31.64
CA GLU A 84 14.90 -12.07 32.42
C GLU A 84 14.30 -13.25 33.20
N GLU A 85 14.62 -14.48 32.80
CA GLU A 85 14.47 -15.66 33.66
C GLU A 85 15.65 -16.64 33.48
N PRO A 86 15.98 -17.39 34.56
CA PRO A 86 17.36 -17.72 34.90
C PRO A 86 17.93 -18.93 34.15
N ALA A 87 19.26 -18.94 34.10
CA ALA A 87 20.12 -19.92 33.46
C ALA A 87 19.74 -21.38 33.76
N THR A 88 19.34 -22.14 32.73
CA THR A 88 20.03 -23.33 32.19
C THR A 88 19.06 -24.12 31.30
N LEU A 89 19.42 -24.30 30.02
CA LEU A 89 19.34 -25.55 29.24
C LEU A 89 19.58 -25.26 27.75
N ALA A 90 20.83 -25.44 27.37
CA ALA A 90 21.37 -25.99 26.12
C ALA A 90 20.74 -25.71 24.74
N ALA A 91 21.68 -25.34 23.85
CA ALA A 91 21.83 -25.76 22.45
C ALA A 91 21.00 -25.06 21.38
N GLN A 92 21.67 -24.09 20.74
CA GLN A 92 21.66 -23.77 19.31
C GLN A 92 20.88 -24.76 18.43
N SER A 93 19.90 -24.24 17.70
CA SER A 93 19.70 -24.68 16.31
C SER A 93 20.05 -23.52 15.40
N ASP A 94 21.25 -23.61 14.85
CA ASP A 94 21.66 -22.86 13.68
C ASP A 94 20.73 -23.21 12.50
N MET A 95 20.52 -22.21 11.63
CA MET A 95 20.10 -22.37 10.24
C MET A 95 18.69 -22.89 9.96
N ASN A 96 17.75 -21.96 9.80
CA ASN A 96 16.84 -22.01 8.64
C ASN A 96 17.29 -20.96 7.61
N ARG A 97 18.34 -21.34 6.86
CA ARG A 97 18.84 -20.66 5.66
C ARG A 97 18.41 -21.39 4.37
N GLN A 98 17.27 -22.08 4.38
CA GLN A 98 16.70 -22.71 3.18
C GLN A 98 15.52 -21.88 2.69
N GLY A 99 15.63 -21.38 1.45
CA GLY A 99 14.75 -20.37 0.86
C GLY A 99 15.51 -19.11 0.39
N ARG A 100 16.74 -19.26 -0.12
CA ARG A 100 17.55 -18.13 -0.61
C ARG A 100 17.40 -17.87 -2.12
N GLU A 101 16.76 -18.78 -2.84
CA GLU A 101 16.58 -18.68 -4.29
C GLU A 101 15.24 -19.32 -4.66
N GLY A 102 14.42 -18.60 -5.41
CA GLY A 102 13.19 -19.13 -6.00
C GLY A 102 11.91 -18.59 -5.37
N ARG A 103 11.01 -18.19 -6.27
CA ARG A 103 9.55 -18.22 -6.13
C ARG A 103 9.07 -19.15 -4.99
N LEU A 104 8.13 -18.68 -4.15
CA LEU A 104 7.40 -19.60 -3.28
C LEU A 104 6.79 -20.72 -4.12
N THR A 105 6.80 -21.92 -3.57
CA THR A 105 6.04 -23.05 -4.11
C THR A 105 4.55 -22.76 -4.01
N ALA A 106 3.75 -23.39 -4.88
CA ALA A 106 2.29 -23.29 -4.81
C ALA A 106 1.75 -23.72 -3.43
N ALA A 107 2.43 -24.66 -2.76
CA ALA A 107 2.08 -25.12 -1.41
C ALA A 107 2.29 -24.01 -0.35
N GLU A 108 3.41 -23.27 -0.41
CA GLU A 108 3.69 -22.16 0.52
C GLU A 108 2.75 -20.97 0.31
N VAL A 109 2.41 -20.66 -0.94
CA VAL A 109 1.39 -19.64 -1.26
C VAL A 109 0.05 -20.07 -0.67
N HIS A 110 -0.37 -21.31 -0.92
CA HIS A 110 -1.63 -21.85 -0.41
C HIS A 110 -1.68 -21.85 1.13
N ASP A 111 -0.62 -22.28 1.81
CA ASP A 111 -0.53 -22.24 3.28
C ASP A 111 -0.63 -20.81 3.81
N SER A 112 0.06 -19.85 3.16
CA SER A 112 -0.01 -18.43 3.55
C SER A 112 -1.42 -17.87 3.44
N LEU A 113 -2.10 -18.12 2.32
CA LEU A 113 -3.48 -17.68 2.11
C LEU A 113 -4.44 -18.35 3.08
N SER A 114 -4.28 -19.65 3.33
CA SER A 114 -5.10 -20.40 4.28
C SER A 114 -4.94 -19.89 5.71
N ARG A 115 -3.73 -19.46 6.11
CA ARG A 115 -3.50 -18.82 7.41
C ARG A 115 -4.18 -17.46 7.52
N LEU A 116 -4.10 -16.64 6.46
CA LEU A 116 -4.78 -15.33 6.44
C LEU A 116 -6.30 -15.49 6.57
N ASP A 117 -6.87 -16.43 5.83
CA ASP A 117 -8.29 -16.79 5.92
C ASP A 117 -8.66 -17.28 7.31
N TRP A 118 -7.89 -18.23 7.84
CA TRP A 118 -8.13 -18.81 9.16
C TRP A 118 -8.10 -17.77 10.28
N VAL A 119 -7.09 -16.89 10.31
CA VAL A 119 -7.00 -15.80 11.31
C VAL A 119 -8.19 -14.85 11.18
N SER A 120 -8.49 -14.42 9.95
CA SER A 120 -9.56 -13.45 9.70
C SER A 120 -10.93 -14.01 10.06
N SER A 121 -11.19 -15.28 9.70
CA SER A 121 -12.39 -16.01 10.07
C SER A 121 -12.51 -16.23 11.57
N ARG A 122 -11.43 -16.63 12.24
CA ARG A 122 -11.43 -16.91 13.68
C ARG A 122 -11.65 -15.64 14.50
N THR A 123 -10.99 -14.54 14.13
CA THR A 123 -11.18 -13.24 14.77
C THR A 123 -12.59 -12.70 14.59
N TYR A 124 -13.26 -12.98 13.47
CA TYR A 124 -14.69 -12.70 13.32
C TYR A 124 -15.56 -13.43 14.34
N GLY A 125 -15.31 -14.73 14.52
CA GLY A 125 -16.03 -15.53 15.51
C GLY A 125 -15.82 -15.02 16.94
N VAL A 126 -14.60 -14.58 17.26
CA VAL A 126 -14.30 -13.91 18.53
C VAL A 126 -15.07 -12.59 18.65
N TYR A 127 -15.05 -11.74 17.61
CA TYR A 127 -15.80 -10.48 17.57
C TYR A 127 -17.30 -10.69 17.84
N ARG A 128 -17.95 -11.65 17.16
CA ARG A 128 -19.36 -11.99 17.40
C ARG A 128 -19.60 -12.46 18.83
N ASN A 129 -18.72 -13.30 19.36
CA ASN A 129 -18.83 -13.77 20.74
C ASN A 129 -18.68 -12.65 21.77
N LEU A 130 -17.80 -11.68 21.50
CA LEU A 130 -17.62 -10.50 22.33
C LEU A 130 -18.85 -9.59 22.30
N LEU A 131 -19.49 -9.42 21.14
CA LEU A 131 -20.77 -8.69 21.04
C LEU A 131 -21.94 -9.45 21.65
N ASN A 132 -21.86 -10.78 21.73
CA ASN A 132 -22.99 -11.65 22.02
C ASN A 132 -24.18 -11.50 21.05
N GLU A 133 -23.90 -11.12 19.80
CA GLU A 133 -24.91 -10.90 18.76
C GLU A 133 -24.64 -11.85 17.57
N ASP A 134 -25.69 -12.49 17.05
CA ASP A 134 -25.64 -13.28 15.81
C ASP A 134 -25.67 -12.38 14.56
N GLU A 135 -25.82 -12.94 13.35
CA GLU A 135 -25.79 -12.17 12.09
C GLU A 135 -26.91 -11.14 11.99
N ASP A 136 -28.09 -11.46 12.49
CA ASP A 136 -29.29 -10.61 12.48
C ASP A 136 -29.32 -9.60 13.65
N GLY A 137 -28.38 -9.72 14.59
CA GLY A 137 -28.27 -8.84 15.75
C GLY A 137 -28.98 -9.38 17.00
N GLU A 138 -29.46 -10.63 16.93
CA GLU A 138 -30.11 -11.30 18.05
C GLU A 138 -29.07 -11.86 19.02
N LYS A 139 -29.47 -11.96 20.30
CA LYS A 139 -28.55 -12.45 21.33
C LYS A 139 -28.20 -13.92 21.08
N ILE A 140 -26.91 -14.24 21.06
CA ILE A 140 -26.43 -15.63 20.96
C ILE A 140 -26.66 -16.40 22.27
N ARG A 141 -26.51 -15.73 23.41
CA ARG A 141 -26.62 -16.32 24.75
C ARG A 141 -27.35 -15.41 25.70
N GLU A 142 -28.35 -15.93 26.39
CA GLU A 142 -29.14 -15.18 27.38
C GLU A 142 -28.38 -14.90 28.68
N ASP A 143 -27.40 -15.74 29.03
CA ASP A 143 -26.68 -15.70 30.31
C ASP A 143 -25.49 -14.72 30.34
N ARG A 144 -25.22 -14.00 29.24
CA ARG A 144 -24.10 -13.07 29.14
C ARG A 144 -24.53 -11.76 28.49
N SER A 145 -23.90 -10.67 28.91
CA SER A 145 -23.94 -9.40 28.19
C SER A 145 -22.77 -9.33 27.21
N GLY A 146 -22.98 -8.69 26.06
CA GLY A 146 -21.89 -8.34 25.15
C GLY A 146 -21.07 -7.14 25.66
N ILE A 147 -19.86 -6.97 25.13
CA ILE A 147 -19.07 -5.74 25.33
C ILE A 147 -19.41 -4.69 24.27
N ALA A 148 -19.05 -3.43 24.53
CA ALA A 148 -19.25 -2.34 23.59
C ALA A 148 -18.57 -2.61 22.23
N ARG A 149 -19.26 -2.23 21.13
CA ARG A 149 -18.79 -2.44 19.75
C ARG A 149 -17.39 -1.87 19.50
N GLU A 150 -17.08 -0.72 20.11
CA GLU A 150 -15.79 -0.06 19.94
C GLU A 150 -14.61 -0.85 20.52
N LEU A 151 -14.85 -1.65 21.56
CA LEU A 151 -13.89 -2.56 22.16
C LEU A 151 -13.87 -3.90 21.41
N ALA A 152 -15.03 -4.47 21.09
CA ALA A 152 -15.15 -5.75 20.40
C ALA A 152 -14.39 -5.76 19.07
N ARG A 153 -14.51 -4.70 18.27
CA ARG A 153 -13.85 -4.60 16.95
C ARG A 153 -12.32 -4.59 17.01
N SER A 154 -11.71 -4.37 18.18
CA SER A 154 -10.24 -4.30 18.33
C SER A 154 -9.55 -5.62 17.98
N VAL A 155 -10.27 -6.74 18.00
CA VAL A 155 -9.76 -8.06 17.60
C VAL A 155 -9.72 -8.26 16.09
N LEU A 156 -10.40 -7.41 15.31
CA LEU A 156 -10.47 -7.53 13.85
C LEU A 156 -9.16 -7.05 13.22
N PRO A 157 -8.50 -7.86 12.37
CA PRO A 157 -7.30 -7.44 11.69
C PRO A 157 -7.55 -6.34 10.66
N VAL A 158 -6.48 -5.64 10.27
CA VAL A 158 -6.53 -4.48 9.36
C VAL A 158 -6.88 -4.83 7.91
N ASN A 159 -7.02 -6.11 7.55
CA ASN A 159 -7.48 -6.54 6.22
C ASN A 159 -9.01 -6.57 6.09
N TYR A 160 -9.76 -6.34 7.16
CA TYR A 160 -11.21 -6.15 7.08
C TYR A 160 -11.58 -4.95 6.20
N TYR A 161 -12.66 -5.09 5.44
CA TYR A 161 -13.18 -4.02 4.62
C TYR A 161 -13.89 -2.96 5.46
N THR A 162 -13.67 -1.71 5.09
CA THR A 162 -14.43 -0.54 5.53
C THR A 162 -15.00 0.14 4.28
N GLN A 163 -15.88 1.11 4.49
CA GLN A 163 -16.49 1.89 3.42
C GLN A 163 -16.46 3.37 3.80
N PHE A 164 -16.13 4.23 2.85
CA PHE A 164 -16.26 5.67 3.06
C PHE A 164 -16.72 6.41 1.82
N TYR A 165 -17.41 7.53 2.05
CA TYR A 165 -17.59 8.57 1.06
C TYR A 165 -16.35 9.45 1.03
N TRP A 166 -15.79 9.66 -0.15
CA TRP A 166 -14.64 10.51 -0.39
C TRP A 166 -14.97 11.56 -1.43
N LYS A 167 -14.85 12.84 -1.05
CA LYS A 167 -15.05 13.98 -1.94
C LYS A 167 -13.74 14.76 -2.07
N CYS A 168 -13.32 15.04 -3.30
CA CYS A 168 -12.20 15.91 -3.58
C CYS A 168 -12.41 16.65 -4.91
N ASP A 169 -11.72 17.76 -5.09
CA ASP A 169 -11.62 18.41 -6.38
C ASP A 169 -10.62 17.70 -7.31
N LEU A 170 -10.67 18.02 -8.59
CA LEU A 170 -9.86 17.38 -9.63
C LEU A 170 -8.37 17.68 -9.47
N HIS A 171 -7.97 18.85 -8.95
CA HIS A 171 -6.55 19.11 -8.71
C HIS A 171 -5.99 18.14 -7.66
N ASN A 172 -6.69 18.00 -6.54
CA ASN A 172 -6.30 17.11 -5.46
C ASN A 172 -6.45 15.62 -5.83
N LEU A 173 -7.43 15.28 -6.67
CA LEU A 173 -7.54 13.95 -7.28
C LEU A 173 -6.31 13.61 -8.13
N LEU A 174 -5.89 14.50 -9.01
CA LEU A 174 -4.71 14.28 -9.87
C LEU A 174 -3.43 14.16 -9.04
N HIS A 175 -3.32 14.93 -7.95
CA HIS A 175 -2.23 14.76 -7.00
C HIS A 175 -2.25 13.38 -6.32
N PHE A 176 -3.41 12.94 -5.83
CA PHE A 176 -3.60 11.59 -5.30
C PHE A 176 -3.14 10.53 -6.31
N LEU A 177 -3.58 10.64 -7.56
CA LEU A 177 -3.25 9.70 -8.62
C LEU A 177 -1.76 9.71 -8.96
N SER A 178 -1.10 10.88 -8.97
CA SER A 178 0.36 10.94 -9.20
C SER A 178 1.19 10.22 -8.15
N LEU A 179 0.65 10.05 -6.93
CA LEU A 179 1.33 9.39 -5.83
C LEU A 179 0.94 7.91 -5.68
N ARG A 180 -0.25 7.53 -6.18
CA ARG A 180 -0.86 6.22 -5.92
C ARG A 180 -0.96 5.33 -7.15
N ALA A 181 -1.09 5.91 -8.35
CA ALA A 181 -0.91 5.20 -9.62
C ALA A 181 0.59 5.13 -9.99
N ASP A 182 1.45 4.86 -9.01
CA ASP A 182 2.91 4.81 -9.15
C ASP A 182 3.42 3.39 -8.83
N SER A 183 4.44 2.92 -9.56
CA SER A 183 4.99 1.59 -9.38
C SER A 183 5.56 1.33 -7.96
N HIS A 184 5.98 2.39 -7.26
CA HIS A 184 6.49 2.30 -5.89
C HIS A 184 5.39 2.31 -4.83
N ALA A 185 4.16 2.68 -5.19
CA ALA A 185 3.03 2.58 -4.29
C ALA A 185 2.70 1.11 -4.00
N GLN A 186 2.15 0.83 -2.82
CA GLN A 186 1.63 -0.49 -2.51
C GLN A 186 0.57 -0.89 -3.54
N TYR A 187 0.64 -2.12 -4.04
CA TYR A 187 -0.25 -2.61 -5.10
C TYR A 187 -1.73 -2.39 -4.78
N GLU A 188 -2.16 -2.69 -3.56
CA GLU A 188 -3.59 -2.62 -3.22
C GLU A 188 -4.15 -1.22 -3.39
N ILE A 189 -3.45 -0.15 -2.98
CA ILE A 189 -3.93 1.22 -3.22
C ILE A 189 -3.74 1.64 -4.69
N ARG A 190 -2.70 1.11 -5.35
CA ARG A 190 -2.47 1.34 -6.78
C ARG A 190 -3.61 0.80 -7.64
N ALA A 191 -4.14 -0.38 -7.34
CA ALA A 191 -5.27 -0.96 -8.07
C ALA A 191 -6.50 -0.02 -8.08
N TYR A 192 -6.81 0.64 -6.94
CA TYR A 192 -7.87 1.66 -6.91
C TYR A 192 -7.48 2.91 -7.71
N ALA A 193 -6.23 3.37 -7.59
CA ALA A 193 -5.76 4.56 -8.29
C ALA A 193 -5.77 4.38 -9.81
N ASP A 194 -5.30 3.24 -10.30
CA ASP A 194 -5.29 2.88 -11.72
C ASP A 194 -6.71 2.82 -12.27
N LEU A 195 -7.65 2.18 -11.56
CA LEU A 195 -9.07 2.16 -11.94
C LEU A 195 -9.66 3.57 -12.00
N ILE A 196 -9.41 4.42 -10.99
CA ILE A 196 -9.90 5.79 -10.98
C ILE A 196 -9.29 6.58 -12.16
N LEU A 197 -8.00 6.41 -12.43
CA LEU A 197 -7.30 7.13 -13.50
C LEU A 197 -7.82 6.71 -14.89
N ASP A 198 -7.86 5.41 -15.17
CA ASP A 198 -8.10 4.88 -16.50
C ASP A 198 -9.58 4.66 -16.83
N GLU A 199 -10.45 4.46 -15.84
CA GLU A 199 -11.88 4.25 -16.07
C GLU A 199 -12.73 5.48 -15.75
N ILE A 200 -12.32 6.29 -14.76
CA ILE A 200 -13.11 7.46 -14.32
C ILE A 200 -12.57 8.75 -14.93
N VAL A 201 -11.33 9.12 -14.61
CA VAL A 201 -10.73 10.39 -15.06
C VAL A 201 -10.64 10.44 -16.58
N LYS A 202 -10.17 9.36 -17.21
CA LYS A 202 -10.12 9.22 -18.67
C LYS A 202 -11.49 9.43 -19.33
N ARG A 203 -12.55 8.91 -18.73
CA ARG A 203 -13.90 8.95 -19.30
C ARG A 203 -14.58 10.31 -19.12
N TRP A 204 -14.45 10.91 -17.93
CA TRP A 204 -15.16 12.14 -17.58
C TRP A 204 -14.41 13.42 -17.96
N VAL A 205 -13.08 13.43 -17.89
CA VAL A 205 -12.25 14.59 -18.21
C VAL A 205 -11.10 14.21 -19.17
N PRO A 206 -11.40 13.69 -20.38
CA PRO A 206 -10.41 13.10 -21.29
C PRO A 206 -9.31 14.06 -21.76
N VAL A 207 -9.59 15.37 -21.84
CA VAL A 207 -8.57 16.38 -22.17
C VAL A 207 -7.59 16.54 -21.01
N THR A 208 -8.09 16.64 -19.78
CA THR A 208 -7.27 16.69 -18.57
C THR A 208 -6.47 15.41 -18.38
N TYR A 209 -7.09 14.24 -18.60
CA TYR A 209 -6.39 12.94 -18.54
C TYR A 209 -5.15 12.91 -19.44
N ARG A 210 -5.30 13.29 -20.72
CA ARG A 210 -4.17 13.33 -21.66
C ARG A 210 -3.08 14.28 -21.20
N ALA A 211 -3.45 15.50 -20.79
CA ALA A 211 -2.48 16.48 -20.28
C ALA A 211 -1.78 16.00 -18.98
N PHE A 212 -2.50 15.29 -18.11
CA PHE A 212 -1.94 14.72 -16.89
C PHE A 212 -0.97 13.57 -17.20
N GLN A 213 -1.33 12.68 -18.12
CA GLN A 213 -0.44 11.62 -18.62
C GLN A 213 0.86 12.20 -19.17
N ASP A 214 0.77 13.19 -20.05
CA ASP A 214 1.93 13.76 -20.76
C ASP A 214 2.85 14.58 -19.85
N TYR A 215 2.28 15.41 -18.96
CA TYR A 215 3.06 16.41 -18.23
C TYR A 215 3.31 16.06 -16.76
N VAL A 216 2.70 14.99 -16.24
CA VAL A 216 2.80 14.62 -14.82
C VAL A 216 3.07 13.13 -14.65
N HIS A 217 2.13 12.26 -15.04
CA HIS A 217 2.18 10.84 -14.69
C HIS A 217 3.29 10.08 -15.42
N ARG A 218 3.52 10.37 -16.71
CA ARG A 218 4.62 9.76 -17.50
C ARG A 218 5.83 10.68 -17.65
N ALA A 219 5.82 11.83 -16.98
CA ALA A 219 6.93 12.77 -17.01
C ALA A 219 7.94 12.42 -15.92
N ALA A 220 9.23 12.63 -16.21
CA ALA A 220 10.29 12.54 -15.23
C ALA A 220 10.78 13.93 -14.84
N LEU A 221 10.95 14.17 -13.53
CA LEU A 221 11.63 15.36 -13.04
C LEU A 221 13.12 15.05 -12.89
N LEU A 222 13.96 15.78 -13.65
CA LEU A 222 15.41 15.68 -13.52
C LEU A 222 15.93 16.73 -12.54
N SER A 223 16.81 16.32 -11.63
CA SER A 223 17.60 17.27 -10.82
C SER A 223 18.52 18.11 -11.71
N ALA A 224 19.06 19.20 -11.18
CA ALA A 224 19.99 20.04 -11.93
C ALA A 224 21.22 19.25 -12.43
N GLY A 225 21.80 18.39 -11.58
CA GLY A 225 22.92 17.53 -11.95
C GLY A 225 22.53 16.47 -12.97
N ALA A 226 21.37 15.84 -12.82
CA ALA A 226 20.88 14.86 -13.79
C ALA A 226 20.63 15.48 -15.17
N LEU A 227 20.12 16.71 -15.21
CA LEU A 227 19.95 17.46 -16.45
C LEU A 227 21.29 17.80 -17.11
N ASP A 228 22.31 18.14 -16.33
CA ASP A 228 23.67 18.40 -16.83
C ASP A 228 24.28 17.14 -17.48
N VAL A 229 24.19 15.99 -16.79
CA VAL A 229 24.60 14.69 -17.33
C VAL A 229 23.92 14.40 -18.66
N VAL A 230 22.60 14.60 -18.75
CA VAL A 230 21.86 14.39 -20.00
C VAL A 230 22.36 15.32 -21.11
N ARG A 231 22.66 16.59 -20.82
CA ARG A 231 23.21 17.53 -21.80
C ARG A 231 24.58 17.08 -22.31
N ARG A 232 25.47 16.66 -21.41
CA ARG A 232 26.80 16.13 -21.76
C ARG A 232 26.71 14.87 -22.62
N MET A 233 25.83 13.94 -22.24
CA MET A 233 25.57 12.73 -23.05
C MET A 233 25.03 13.07 -24.45
N LEU A 234 24.12 14.04 -24.56
CA LEU A 234 23.59 14.50 -25.86
C LEU A 234 24.65 15.24 -26.70
N ALA A 235 25.66 15.85 -26.06
CA ALA A 235 26.83 16.43 -26.74
C ALA A 235 27.84 15.36 -27.22
N GLY A 236 27.58 14.08 -26.95
CA GLY A 236 28.45 12.96 -27.35
C GLY A 236 29.51 12.59 -26.31
N GLU A 237 29.50 13.20 -25.13
CA GLU A 237 30.39 12.81 -24.05
C GLU A 237 30.01 11.45 -23.48
N ARG A 238 31.00 10.58 -23.27
CA ARG A 238 30.82 9.37 -22.49
C ARG A 238 30.92 9.74 -21.01
N VAL A 239 29.76 9.80 -20.35
CA VAL A 239 29.66 10.07 -18.91
C VAL A 239 29.45 8.74 -18.19
N GLU A 240 30.35 8.42 -17.26
CA GLU A 240 30.23 7.28 -16.34
C GLU A 240 29.87 7.81 -14.94
N GLN A 241 29.37 6.94 -14.05
CA GLN A 241 28.90 7.34 -12.72
C GLN A 241 29.94 8.18 -11.92
N PRO A 242 31.24 7.84 -11.86
CA PRO A 242 32.24 8.63 -11.12
C PRO A 242 32.41 10.06 -11.65
N ASP A 243 32.22 10.26 -12.96
CA ASP A 243 32.45 11.54 -13.67
C ASP A 243 31.17 12.38 -13.82
N SER A 244 30.04 11.85 -13.31
CA SER A 244 28.72 12.44 -13.43
C SER A 244 28.44 13.53 -12.38
N GLY A 245 29.15 13.49 -11.25
CA GLY A 245 28.85 14.31 -10.07
C GLY A 245 27.58 13.89 -9.32
N LEU A 246 26.90 12.81 -9.73
CA LEU A 246 25.73 12.25 -9.06
C LEU A 246 26.13 11.19 -8.05
N GLY A 247 25.37 11.10 -6.95
CA GLY A 247 25.48 9.95 -6.04
C GLY A 247 25.03 8.64 -6.69
N ALA A 248 25.48 7.49 -6.18
CA ALA A 248 25.15 6.18 -6.74
C ALA A 248 23.64 5.87 -6.84
N ARG A 249 22.83 6.48 -5.98
CA ARG A 249 21.37 6.36 -6.05
C ARG A 249 20.79 7.23 -7.16
N GLU A 250 21.17 8.51 -7.21
CA GLU A 250 20.68 9.45 -8.23
C GLU A 250 21.09 9.04 -9.65
N TRP A 251 22.31 8.49 -9.80
CA TRP A 251 22.76 7.92 -11.07
C TRP A 251 21.86 6.77 -11.54
N ARG A 252 21.54 5.82 -10.65
CA ARG A 252 20.63 4.70 -10.96
C ARG A 252 19.22 5.19 -11.30
N GLU A 253 18.71 6.18 -10.57
CA GLU A 253 17.40 6.78 -10.85
C GLU A 253 17.40 7.46 -12.23
N LEU A 254 18.47 8.19 -12.60
CA LEU A 254 18.61 8.79 -13.93
C LEU A 254 18.69 7.72 -15.04
N MET A 255 19.54 6.70 -14.89
CA MET A 255 19.67 5.66 -15.91
C MET A 255 18.37 4.88 -16.10
N ALA A 256 17.63 4.62 -15.01
CA ALA A 256 16.29 4.02 -15.10
C ALA A 256 15.32 4.91 -15.89
N VAL A 257 15.30 6.23 -15.64
CA VAL A 257 14.47 7.18 -16.42
C VAL A 257 14.85 7.18 -17.91
N LEU A 258 16.13 7.03 -18.22
CA LEU A 258 16.64 6.98 -19.60
C LEU A 258 16.54 5.59 -20.24
N ASN A 259 16.01 4.58 -19.54
CA ASN A 259 16.00 3.17 -19.94
C ASN A 259 17.40 2.65 -20.33
N ARG A 260 18.40 2.92 -19.49
CA ARG A 260 19.78 2.45 -19.64
C ARG A 260 20.22 1.62 -18.45
N GLU A 261 21.18 0.73 -18.67
CA GLU A 261 21.85 0.04 -17.58
C GLU A 261 22.71 1.03 -16.78
N PRO A 262 22.74 0.93 -15.43
CA PRO A 262 23.48 1.83 -14.56
C PRO A 262 24.99 1.62 -14.59
#